data_AF-E4NDD8-F1
#
_entry.id   AF-E4NDD8-F1
#
_cell.length_a   1.000
_cell.length_b   1.000
_cell.length_c   1.000
_cell.angle_alpha   90.00
_cell.angle_beta   90.00
_cell.angle_gamma   90.00
#
_symmetry.space_group_name_H-M   'P 1'
#
loop_
_entity.id
_entity.type
_entity.pdbx_description
1 polymer ?
#
loop_
_entity_poly.entity_id
_entity_poly.type
_entity_poly.pdbx_seq_one_letter_code
_entity_poly.pdbx_strand_id
1 'polypeptide(L)'
;MTSAPSAAAAAPTAAALWRGSDRLSAPLRPARAALGRLERLGRAGGPVLRQADRAVFLLAPGAAEPVPELLGWLGWGPELGLPIEARAAHPGDPRVPEPRTADWLRAGTVRPALDLRSPDLLHLLDALADACARERLGLPPAR
;
A
#
# COMPACT_ATOMS: atom_id res chain seq x y z
N MET A 1 12.87 -40.74 -1.51
CA MET A 1 13.60 -39.45 -1.60
C MET A 1 12.81 -38.58 -2.55
N THR A 2 11.87 -37.78 -2.04
CA THR A 2 10.95 -36.98 -2.86
C THR A 2 11.46 -35.55 -2.81
N SER A 3 12.05 -35.09 -3.92
CA SER A 3 12.58 -33.72 -4.04
C SER A 3 11.50 -32.70 -3.73
N ALA A 4 11.81 -31.75 -2.85
CA ALA A 4 10.98 -30.59 -2.60
C ALA A 4 10.81 -29.78 -3.91
N PRO A 5 9.62 -29.24 -4.19
CA PRO A 5 9.44 -28.39 -5.35
C PRO A 5 10.30 -27.14 -5.17
N SER A 6 11.17 -26.86 -6.16
CA SER A 6 12.07 -25.72 -6.15
C SER A 6 11.28 -24.42 -6.03
N ALA A 7 11.64 -23.60 -5.03
CA ALA A 7 11.12 -22.24 -4.79
C ALA A 7 11.27 -21.29 -6.01
N ALA A 8 11.97 -21.72 -7.06
CA ALA A 8 12.11 -21.01 -8.32
C ALA A 8 10.83 -21.02 -9.21
N ALA A 9 9.90 -21.95 -9.01
CA ALA A 9 8.69 -22.05 -9.85
C ALA A 9 7.54 -21.09 -9.45
N ALA A 10 7.58 -20.48 -8.26
CA ALA A 10 6.47 -19.71 -7.71
C ALA A 10 6.45 -18.21 -8.07
N ALA A 11 7.50 -17.66 -8.72
CA ALA A 11 7.62 -16.22 -8.92
C ALA A 11 7.34 -15.61 -10.33
N PRO A 12 6.77 -16.29 -11.33
CA PRO A 12 6.19 -15.59 -12.50
C PRO A 12 4.80 -14.97 -12.23
N THR A 13 4.09 -15.42 -11.18
CA THR A 13 2.65 -15.13 -11.05
C THR A 13 2.36 -13.76 -10.43
N ALA A 14 3.12 -13.35 -9.41
CA ALA A 14 2.77 -12.15 -8.66
C ALA A 14 2.97 -10.84 -9.44
N ALA A 15 3.87 -10.73 -10.42
CA ALA A 15 4.01 -9.52 -11.26
C ALA A 15 2.76 -9.25 -12.11
N ALA A 16 2.21 -10.31 -12.70
CA ALA A 16 1.03 -10.23 -13.54
C ALA A 16 -0.24 -9.93 -12.71
N LEU A 17 -0.29 -10.40 -11.46
CA LEU A 17 -1.43 -10.18 -10.56
C LEU A 17 -1.70 -8.71 -10.22
N TRP A 18 -0.67 -7.85 -10.30
CA TRP A 18 -0.76 -6.44 -9.92
C TRP A 18 -0.81 -5.48 -11.11
N ARG A 19 -0.87 -6.01 -12.34
CA ARG A 19 -1.08 -5.17 -13.52
C ARG A 19 -2.49 -4.57 -13.46
N GLY A 20 -2.58 -3.26 -13.66
CA GLY A 20 -3.85 -2.54 -13.60
C GLY A 20 -4.33 -2.23 -12.17
N SER A 21 -3.50 -2.46 -11.15
CA SER A 21 -3.77 -1.98 -9.81
C SER A 21 -3.67 -0.46 -9.73
N ASP A 22 -4.68 0.14 -9.11
CA ASP A 22 -4.63 1.50 -8.61
C ASP A 22 -3.52 1.63 -7.57
N ARG A 23 -3.06 2.87 -7.35
CA ARG A 23 -1.92 3.15 -6.47
C ARG A 23 -2.28 4.15 -5.42
N LEU A 24 -1.79 3.92 -4.21
CA LEU A 24 -1.74 4.90 -3.14
C LEU A 24 -0.28 5.12 -2.78
N SER A 25 0.18 6.37 -2.76
CA SER A 25 1.56 6.69 -2.42
C SER A 25 1.65 7.64 -1.22
N ALA A 26 2.63 7.39 -0.36
CA ALA A 26 2.93 8.22 0.80
C ALA A 26 4.46 8.27 1.03
N PRO A 27 4.99 9.25 1.76
CA PRO A 27 6.42 9.27 2.10
C PRO A 27 6.82 7.99 2.84
N LEU A 28 8.04 7.52 2.58
CA LEU A 28 8.47 6.19 3.00
C LEU A 28 8.51 6.01 4.52
N ARG A 29 8.99 7.02 5.25
CA ARG A 29 9.11 6.96 6.71
C ARG A 29 7.74 6.82 7.42
N PRO A 30 6.73 7.66 7.15
CA PRO A 30 5.40 7.50 7.74
C PRO A 30 4.71 6.23 7.22
N ALA A 31 4.93 5.83 5.96
CA ALA A 31 4.40 4.57 5.45
C ALA A 31 4.95 3.34 6.20
N ARG A 32 6.24 3.32 6.55
CA ARG A 32 6.83 2.27 7.38
C ARG A 32 6.24 2.26 8.79
N ALA A 33 6.02 3.43 9.38
CA ALA A 33 5.38 3.54 10.69
C ALA A 33 3.93 3.00 10.67
N ALA A 34 3.16 3.37 9.65
CA ALA A 34 1.80 2.87 9.42
C ALA A 34 1.78 1.34 9.24
N LEU A 35 2.68 0.80 8.40
CA LEU A 35 2.80 -0.65 8.20
C LEU A 35 3.12 -1.39 9.50
N GLY A 36 4.03 -0.84 10.33
CA GLY A 36 4.34 -1.41 11.64
C GLY A 36 3.14 -1.38 12.59
N ARG A 37 2.33 -0.31 12.57
CA ARG A 37 1.09 -0.22 13.37
C ARG A 37 0.06 -1.26 12.90
N LEU A 38 -0.17 -1.37 11.60
CA LEU A 38 -1.09 -2.36 11.03
C LEU A 38 -0.66 -3.79 11.38
N GLU A 39 0.63 -4.09 11.33
CA GLU A 39 1.17 -5.39 11.69
C GLU A 39 0.92 -5.75 13.16
N ARG A 40 1.17 -4.80 14.09
CA ARG A 40 0.87 -5.00 15.51
C ARG A 40 -0.62 -5.22 15.78
N LEU A 41 -1.48 -4.62 14.97
CA LEU A 41 -2.94 -4.76 15.05
C LEU A 41 -3.48 -5.98 14.28
N GLY A 42 -2.62 -6.79 13.66
CA GLY A 42 -3.03 -7.94 12.85
C GLY A 42 -3.83 -7.55 11.60
N ARG A 43 -3.65 -6.33 11.08
CA ARG A 43 -4.36 -5.80 9.91
C ARG A 43 -3.55 -5.94 8.63
N ALA A 44 -4.24 -6.22 7.52
CA ALA A 44 -3.60 -6.30 6.23
C ALA A 44 -3.25 -4.89 5.72
N GLY A 45 -2.03 -4.73 5.21
CA GLY A 45 -1.57 -3.49 4.56
C GLY A 45 -1.38 -3.62 3.05
N GLY A 46 -1.78 -4.76 2.48
CA GLY A 46 -1.58 -5.08 1.07
C GLY A 46 -0.10 -5.23 0.65
N PRO A 47 0.13 -5.47 -0.65
CA PRO A 47 1.46 -5.43 -1.24
C PRO A 47 1.96 -3.99 -1.36
N VAL A 48 3.21 -3.75 -0.96
CA VAL A 48 3.80 -2.39 -0.91
C VAL A 48 5.19 -2.38 -1.53
N LEU A 49 5.35 -1.51 -2.52
CA LEU A 49 6.61 -1.20 -3.16
C LEU A 49 7.28 0.01 -2.52
N ARG A 50 8.60 0.05 -2.55
CA ARG A 50 9.37 1.27 -2.42
C ARG A 50 9.67 1.83 -3.80
N GLN A 51 9.38 3.11 -3.98
CA GLN A 51 9.73 3.87 -5.18
C GLN A 51 10.37 5.17 -4.75
N ALA A 52 11.70 5.26 -4.90
CA ALA A 52 12.51 6.35 -4.37
C ALA A 52 12.27 6.56 -2.86
N ASP A 53 11.79 7.74 -2.46
CA ASP A 53 11.47 8.13 -1.09
C ASP A 53 10.00 7.92 -0.71
N ARG A 54 9.22 7.24 -1.57
CA ARG A 54 7.81 6.93 -1.33
C ARG A 54 7.57 5.43 -1.20
N ALA A 55 6.55 5.09 -0.43
CA ALA A 55 5.92 3.78 -0.46
C ALA A 55 4.71 3.82 -1.40
N VAL A 56 4.52 2.78 -2.19
CA VAL A 56 3.41 2.63 -3.15
C VAL A 56 2.64 1.36 -2.81
N PHE A 57 1.42 1.56 -2.30
CA PHE A 57 0.47 0.49 -2.00
C PHE A 57 -0.34 0.19 -3.24
N LEU A 58 -0.51 -1.09 -3.55
CA LEU A 58 -1.29 -1.52 -4.71
C LEU A 58 -2.72 -1.81 -4.26
N LEU A 59 -3.66 -1.06 -4.82
CA LEU A 59 -5.08 -1.16 -4.54
C LEU A 59 -5.79 -1.99 -5.61
N ALA A 60 -7.03 -2.36 -5.33
CA ALA A 60 -7.91 -2.91 -6.34
C ALA A 60 -8.23 -1.84 -7.41
N PRO A 61 -8.44 -2.22 -8.68
CA PRO A 61 -8.87 -1.28 -9.71
C PRO A 61 -10.15 -0.53 -9.28
N GLY A 62 -10.16 0.80 -9.45
CA GLY A 62 -11.24 1.69 -9.04
C GLY A 62 -11.22 2.10 -7.57
N ALA A 63 -10.31 1.56 -6.75
CA ALA A 63 -10.22 1.90 -5.34
C ALA A 63 -9.49 3.22 -5.08
N ALA A 64 -8.73 3.77 -6.03
CA ALA A 64 -8.06 5.07 -5.86
C ALA A 64 -9.02 6.25 -5.91
N GLU A 65 -10.05 6.19 -6.76
CA GLU A 65 -10.99 7.30 -6.97
C GLU A 65 -11.68 7.80 -5.68
N PRO A 66 -12.22 6.94 -4.81
CA PRO A 66 -12.88 7.40 -3.58
C PRO A 66 -11.92 7.74 -2.44
N VAL A 67 -10.59 7.53 -2.57
CA VAL A 67 -9.64 7.74 -1.47
C VAL A 67 -9.72 9.15 -0.85
N PRO A 68 -9.79 10.25 -1.63
CA PRO A 68 -9.88 11.59 -1.05
C PRO A 68 -11.14 11.78 -0.19
N GLU A 69 -12.28 11.24 -0.64
CA GLU A 69 -13.54 11.28 0.11
C GLU A 69 -13.46 10.43 1.38
N LEU A 70 -12.91 9.22 1.29
CA LEU A 70 -12.71 8.34 2.44
C LEU A 70 -11.79 8.96 3.49
N LEU A 71 -10.70 9.62 3.07
CA LEU A 71 -9.84 10.37 3.96
C LEU A 71 -10.60 11.50 4.65
N GLY A 72 -11.41 12.26 3.90
CA GLY A 72 -12.29 13.28 4.47
C GLY A 72 -13.27 12.72 5.51
N TRP A 73 -13.92 11.59 5.20
CA TRP A 73 -14.84 10.91 6.12
C TRP A 73 -14.16 10.43 7.41
N LEU A 74 -12.89 10.02 7.33
CA LEU A 74 -12.07 9.65 8.48
C LEU A 74 -11.55 10.86 9.28
N GLY A 75 -11.86 12.10 8.86
CA GLY A 75 -11.36 13.33 9.49
C GLY A 75 -9.99 13.78 9.00
N TRP A 76 -9.48 13.17 7.94
CA TRP A 76 -8.20 13.46 7.30
C TRP A 76 -8.38 14.27 6.01
N GLY A 77 -9.20 15.32 6.06
CA GLY A 77 -9.58 16.10 4.88
C GLY A 77 -8.40 16.80 4.17
N PRO A 78 -8.63 17.29 2.93
CA PRO A 78 -7.60 17.92 2.11
C PRO A 78 -6.97 19.16 2.76
N GLU A 79 -7.68 19.83 3.67
CA GLU A 79 -7.20 20.99 4.43
C GLU A 79 -5.97 20.70 5.29
N LEU A 80 -5.72 19.44 5.64
CA LEU A 80 -4.52 19.02 6.36
C LEU A 80 -3.29 18.95 5.44
N GLY A 81 -3.48 18.89 4.11
CA GLY A 81 -2.40 18.83 3.13
C GLY A 81 -1.50 17.59 3.27
N LEU A 82 -2.04 16.47 3.74
CA LEU A 82 -1.25 15.25 3.95
C LEU A 82 -0.67 14.77 2.61
N PRO A 83 0.61 14.34 2.55
CA PRO A 83 1.28 13.94 1.32
C PRO A 83 0.86 12.54 0.85
N ILE A 84 -0.43 12.25 0.84
CA ILE A 84 -1.03 10.97 0.43
C ILE A 84 -1.69 11.18 -0.93
N GLU A 85 -1.28 10.40 -1.92
CA GLU A 85 -1.75 10.54 -3.30
C GLU A 85 -2.31 9.21 -3.79
N ALA A 86 -3.57 9.21 -4.22
CA ALA A 86 -4.21 8.09 -4.87
C ALA A 86 -4.27 8.32 -6.39
N ARG A 87 -3.98 7.28 -7.17
CA ARG A 87 -3.97 7.34 -8.63
C ARG A 87 -4.57 6.07 -9.23
N ALA A 88 -5.58 6.25 -10.07
CA ALA A 88 -6.14 5.17 -10.87
C ALA A 88 -5.11 4.62 -11.87
N ALA A 89 -5.12 3.32 -12.11
CA ALA A 89 -4.26 2.71 -13.11
C ALA A 89 -4.62 3.22 -14.52
N HIS A 90 -3.65 3.80 -15.23
CA HIS A 90 -3.84 4.20 -16.62
C HIS A 90 -3.41 3.09 -17.60
N PRO A 91 -4.05 2.97 -18.78
CA PRO A 91 -3.59 2.12 -19.86
C PRO A 91 -2.25 2.64 -20.42
N GLY A 92 -1.14 2.29 -19.75
CA GLY A 92 0.19 2.79 -20.07
C GLY A 92 1.09 2.99 -18.86
N ASP A 93 0.55 2.92 -17.63
CA ASP A 93 1.37 3.03 -16.43
C ASP A 93 2.49 1.97 -16.41
N PRO A 94 3.70 2.34 -15.93
CA PRO A 94 4.82 1.43 -15.89
C PRO A 94 4.42 0.17 -15.14
N ARG A 95 4.72 -0.99 -15.73
CA ARG A 95 4.44 -2.29 -15.11
C ARG A 95 4.93 -2.26 -13.67
N VAL A 96 4.08 -2.70 -12.74
CA VAL A 96 4.52 -3.05 -11.39
C VAL A 96 5.72 -3.99 -11.58
N PRO A 97 6.91 -3.66 -11.04
CA PRO A 97 8.09 -4.46 -11.29
C PRO A 97 7.85 -5.89 -10.80
N GLU A 98 8.54 -6.85 -11.41
CA GLU A 98 8.36 -8.24 -11.03
C GLU A 98 8.71 -8.45 -9.54
N PRO A 99 8.05 -9.39 -8.85
CA PRO A 99 8.29 -9.68 -7.44
C PRO A 99 9.77 -9.80 -7.07
N ARG A 100 10.59 -10.33 -7.99
CA ARG A 100 12.02 -10.55 -7.80
C ARG A 100 12.89 -9.31 -8.08
N THR A 101 12.37 -8.32 -8.80
CA THR A 101 13.13 -7.13 -9.23
C THR A 101 12.63 -5.84 -8.58
N ALA A 102 11.47 -5.85 -7.93
CA ALA A 102 10.95 -4.74 -7.17
C ALA A 102 11.54 -4.67 -5.75
N ASP A 103 11.80 -3.45 -5.28
CA ASP A 103 12.12 -3.17 -3.88
C ASP A 103 10.83 -3.22 -3.04
N TRP A 104 10.46 -4.43 -2.60
CA TRP A 104 9.25 -4.64 -1.80
C TRP A 104 9.47 -4.28 -0.34
N LEU A 105 8.63 -3.39 0.19
CA LEU A 105 8.50 -3.20 1.64
C LEU A 105 7.66 -4.32 2.25
N ARG A 106 6.69 -4.83 1.50
CA ARG A 106 5.87 -5.98 1.86
C ARG A 106 5.43 -6.70 0.59
N ALA A 107 5.99 -7.87 0.33
CA ALA A 107 5.55 -8.72 -0.78
C ALA A 107 4.21 -9.39 -0.40
N GLY A 108 3.13 -9.07 -1.12
CA GLY A 108 1.86 -9.78 -0.94
C GLY A 108 1.98 -11.20 -1.49
N THR A 109 1.70 -12.21 -0.67
CA THR A 109 1.85 -13.62 -1.06
C THR A 109 0.58 -14.22 -1.67
N VAL A 110 -0.60 -13.69 -1.35
CA VAL A 110 -1.90 -14.04 -1.94
C VAL A 110 -2.81 -12.80 -1.89
N ARG A 111 -3.72 -12.64 -2.86
CA ARG A 111 -4.82 -11.64 -2.84
C ARG A 111 -5.54 -11.66 -1.47
N PRO A 112 -5.99 -10.50 -0.95
CA PRO A 112 -6.71 -9.50 -1.73
C PRO A 112 -5.92 -8.24 -2.06
N ALA A 113 -6.31 -7.59 -3.15
CA ALA A 113 -5.99 -6.19 -3.35
C ALA A 113 -6.80 -5.38 -2.32
N LEU A 114 -6.23 -4.29 -1.79
CA LEU A 114 -6.98 -3.38 -0.91
C LEU A 114 -8.15 -2.80 -1.72
N ASP A 115 -9.36 -3.24 -1.41
CA ASP A 115 -10.58 -2.85 -2.11
C ASP A 115 -11.54 -2.11 -1.18
N LEU A 116 -12.59 -1.55 -1.77
CA LEU A 116 -13.61 -0.78 -1.05
C LEU A 116 -14.58 -1.65 -0.24
N ARG A 117 -14.53 -2.97 -0.41
CA ARG A 117 -15.39 -3.93 0.29
C ARG A 117 -14.73 -4.43 1.58
N SER A 118 -13.43 -4.23 1.73
CA SER A 118 -12.66 -4.57 2.93
C SER A 118 -12.45 -3.37 3.85
N PRO A 119 -12.59 -3.54 5.19
CA PRO A 119 -12.18 -2.52 6.14
C PRO A 119 -10.66 -2.25 6.12
N ASP A 120 -9.86 -3.13 5.51
CA ASP A 120 -8.40 -3.00 5.46
C ASP A 120 -7.96 -1.72 4.75
N LEU A 121 -8.69 -1.26 3.72
CA LEU A 121 -8.37 0.00 3.07
C LEU A 121 -8.57 1.19 4.03
N LEU A 122 -9.66 1.21 4.78
CA LEU A 122 -9.91 2.28 5.76
C LEU A 122 -8.87 2.27 6.87
N HIS A 123 -8.50 1.09 7.37
CA HIS A 123 -7.43 0.95 8.36
C HIS A 123 -6.08 1.43 7.83
N LEU A 124 -5.78 1.13 6.56
CA LEU A 124 -4.58 1.64 5.92
C LEU A 124 -4.60 3.16 5.80
N LEU A 125 -5.70 3.74 5.31
CA LEU A 125 -5.83 5.18 5.13
C LEU A 125 -5.70 5.92 6.46
N ASP A 126 -6.37 5.46 7.52
CA ASP A 126 -6.25 6.04 8.85
C ASP A 126 -4.81 5.94 9.39
N ALA A 127 -4.18 4.77 9.28
CA ALA A 127 -2.81 4.57 9.76
C ALA A 127 -1.79 5.42 8.99
N LEU A 128 -1.96 5.57 7.68
CA LEU A 128 -1.10 6.43 6.86
C LEU A 128 -1.29 7.90 7.20
N ALA A 129 -2.54 8.34 7.36
CA ALA A 129 -2.85 9.72 7.65
C ALA A 129 -2.35 10.14 9.05
N ASP A 130 -2.59 9.32 10.08
CA ASP A 130 -2.02 9.51 11.42
C ASP A 130 -0.48 9.57 11.38
N ALA A 131 0.17 8.64 10.67
CA ALA A 131 1.62 8.63 10.56
C ALA A 131 2.18 9.88 9.85
N CYS A 132 1.52 10.32 8.77
CA CYS A 132 1.91 11.54 8.05
C CYS A 132 1.70 12.79 8.90
N ALA A 133 0.57 12.89 9.61
CA ALA A 133 0.28 13.99 10.50
C ALA A 133 1.32 14.07 11.64
N ARG A 134 1.62 12.92 12.28
CA ARG A 134 2.64 12.84 13.33
C ARG A 134 4.02 13.26 12.84
N GLU A 135 4.44 12.78 11.68
CA GLU A 135 5.74 13.17 11.11
C GLU A 135 5.81 14.68 10.88
N ARG A 136 4.76 15.29 10.31
CA ARG A 136 4.69 16.74 10.10
C ARG A 136 4.71 17.54 11.40
N LEU A 137 4.10 17.00 12.46
CA LEU A 137 4.08 17.61 13.79
C LEU A 137 5.34 17.29 14.62
N GLY A 138 6.30 16.52 14.09
CA GLY A 138 7.48 16.10 14.84
C GLY A 138 7.18 15.12 15.99
N LEU A 139 6.01 14.48 15.97
CA LEU A 139 5.58 13.53 16.99
C LEU A 139 6.16 12.13 16.73
N PRO A 140 6.38 11.33 17.79
CA PRO A 140 6.78 9.94 17.62
C PRO A 140 5.68 9.15 16.88
N PRO A 141 6.02 8.03 16.21
CA PRO A 141 5.02 7.12 15.65
C PRO A 141 4.01 6.67 16.71
N ALA A 142 2.75 6.45 16.30
CA ALA A 142 1.76 5.82 17.16
C ALA A 142 2.25 4.42 17.59
N ARG A 143 2.12 4.14 18.89
CA ARG A 143 2.50 2.85 19.49
C ARG A 143 1.45 1.80 19.17
#